data_AF-A0A3C1KL44-F1
#
_entry.id   AF-A0A3C1KL44-F1
#
_cell.length_a   1.000
_cell.length_b   1.000
_cell.length_c   1.000
_cell.angle_alpha   90.00
_cell.angle_beta   90.00
_cell.angle_gamma   90.00
#
_symmetry.space_group_name_H-M   'P 1'
#
loop_
_entity.id
_entity.type
_entity.pdbx_description
1 polymer ?
#
loop_
_entity_poly.entity_id
_entity_poly.type
_entity_poly.pdbx_seq_one_letter_code
_entity_poly.pdbx_strand_id
1 'polypeptide(L)'
;ASLPSSSLNILVLYPWVLALIPAVAWYFGTTDVGWTVGNGPAIRLTYDSALQLSILFYFAMVGCVTSVGYFIHWMAGTYGAETSFAKGIVIAGLTVTPMFVFGVAGFYPLLWVDLLIGVVAVSWSVYLLYLGIPIMMNIPEERGFLFST
;
A
#
# COMPACT_ATOMS: atom_id res chain seq x y z
N ALA A 1 20.99 6.63 7.64
CA ALA A 1 21.80 7.17 6.52
C ALA A 1 21.02 8.29 5.83
N SER A 2 21.65 9.45 5.57
CA SER A 2 21.05 10.54 4.79
C SER A 2 21.01 10.14 3.31
N LEU A 3 19.82 9.81 2.80
CA LEU A 3 19.64 9.49 1.38
C LEU A 3 19.82 10.76 0.52
N PRO A 4 20.47 10.67 -0.66
CA PRO A 4 20.52 11.78 -1.61
C PRO A 4 19.12 12.26 -2.00
N SER A 5 18.93 13.57 -2.17
CA SER A 5 17.62 14.18 -2.49
C SER A 5 16.95 13.57 -3.72
N SER A 6 17.73 13.21 -4.75
CA SER A 6 17.23 12.54 -5.95
C SER A 6 16.64 11.16 -5.67
N SER A 7 17.28 10.37 -4.80
CA SER A 7 16.79 9.06 -4.38
C SER A 7 15.50 9.19 -3.58
N LEU A 8 15.40 10.21 -2.73
CA LEU A 8 14.21 10.49 -1.94
C LEU A 8 13.02 10.87 -2.82
N ASN A 9 13.20 11.71 -3.84
CA ASN A 9 12.13 12.06 -4.78
C ASN A 9 11.60 10.83 -5.53
N ILE A 10 12.47 9.92 -5.96
CA ILE A 10 12.05 8.66 -6.60
C ILE A 10 11.24 7.80 -5.62
N LEU A 11 11.71 7.67 -4.37
CA LEU A 11 11.01 6.92 -3.33
C LEU A 11 9.65 7.54 -2.95
N VAL A 12 9.46 8.83 -3.19
CA VAL A 12 8.21 9.57 -3.00
C VAL A 12 7.40 9.66 -4.30
N LEU A 13 7.76 8.97 -5.37
CA LEU A 13 6.94 8.95 -6.59
C LEU A 13 6.57 7.52 -6.99
N TYR A 14 7.36 6.52 -6.60
CA TYR A 14 7.10 5.15 -7.03
C TYR A 14 5.76 4.55 -6.57
N PRO A 15 5.18 4.79 -5.37
CA PRO A 15 3.91 4.15 -5.02
C PRO A 15 2.72 4.73 -5.81
N TRP A 16 2.84 5.95 -6.38
CA TRP A 16 1.85 6.51 -7.31
C TRP A 16 1.88 5.74 -8.63
N VAL A 17 3.08 5.41 -9.11
CA VAL A 17 3.23 4.57 -10.31
C VAL A 17 2.77 3.14 -10.03
N LEU A 18 3.13 2.55 -8.88
CA LEU A 18 2.71 1.20 -8.51
C LEU A 18 1.20 1.10 -8.31
N ALA A 19 0.52 2.14 -7.82
CA ALA A 19 -0.94 2.15 -7.66
C ALA A 19 -1.69 2.01 -8.99
N LEU A 20 -1.05 2.26 -10.13
CA LEU A 20 -1.63 1.99 -11.45
C LEU A 20 -1.83 0.48 -11.68
N ILE A 21 -0.98 -0.38 -11.11
CA ILE A 21 -1.05 -1.83 -11.28
C ILE A 21 -2.41 -2.38 -10.81
N PRO A 22 -2.81 -2.21 -9.53
CA PRO A 22 -4.13 -2.67 -9.08
C PRO A 22 -5.27 -1.96 -9.80
N ALA A 23 -5.16 -0.66 -10.12
CA ALA A 23 -6.22 0.06 -10.83
C ALA A 23 -6.51 -0.55 -12.21
N VAL A 24 -5.46 -0.81 -13.00
CA VAL A 24 -5.59 -1.42 -14.32
C VAL A 24 -6.00 -2.89 -14.22
N ALA A 25 -5.41 -3.66 -13.28
CA ALA A 25 -5.73 -5.07 -13.10
C ALA A 25 -7.22 -5.26 -12.79
N TRP A 26 -7.76 -4.48 -11.85
CA TRP A 26 -9.17 -4.57 -11.46
C TRP A 26 -10.13 -4.03 -12.52
N TYR A 27 -9.70 -3.06 -13.34
CA TYR A 27 -10.50 -2.64 -14.50
C TYR A 27 -10.77 -3.82 -15.42
N PHE A 28 -9.71 -4.47 -15.93
CA PHE A 28 -9.84 -5.62 -16.84
C PHE A 28 -10.49 -6.83 -16.19
N GLY A 29 -10.14 -7.13 -14.94
CA GLY A 29 -10.74 -8.25 -14.22
C GLY A 29 -12.24 -8.11 -14.05
N THR A 30 -12.73 -6.90 -13.79
CA THR A 30 -14.17 -6.68 -13.56
C THR A 30 -14.97 -6.50 -14.85
N THR A 31 -14.36 -6.10 -15.96
CA THR A 31 -15.03 -5.97 -17.26
C THR A 31 -15.06 -7.27 -18.05
N ASP A 32 -13.91 -7.90 -18.26
CA ASP A 32 -13.75 -8.99 -19.22
C ASP A 32 -13.92 -10.37 -18.59
N VAL A 33 -13.29 -10.56 -17.43
CA VAL A 33 -13.34 -11.84 -16.71
C VAL A 33 -14.65 -11.92 -15.93
N GLY A 34 -14.86 -10.96 -15.03
CA GLY A 34 -15.93 -10.97 -14.04
C GLY A 34 -15.63 -11.92 -12.89
N TRP A 35 -16.44 -11.83 -11.84
CA TRP A 35 -16.31 -12.68 -10.65
C TRP A 35 -17.61 -13.45 -10.37
N THR A 36 -17.50 -14.63 -9.77
CA THR A 36 -18.63 -15.48 -9.42
C THR A 36 -18.74 -15.61 -7.91
N VAL A 37 -19.95 -15.47 -7.38
CA VAL A 37 -20.25 -15.77 -5.97
C VAL A 37 -21.04 -17.08 -5.92
N GLY A 38 -20.42 -18.14 -5.38
CA GLY A 38 -21.01 -19.49 -5.37
C GLY A 38 -21.09 -20.09 -6.78
N ASN A 39 -22.22 -20.73 -7.11
CA ASN A 39 -22.46 -21.38 -8.41
C ASN A 39 -23.23 -20.48 -9.41
N GLY A 40 -23.27 -19.17 -9.19
CA GLY A 40 -23.95 -18.22 -10.05
C GLY A 40 -23.16 -17.85 -11.32
N PRO A 41 -23.80 -17.18 -12.30
CA PRO A 41 -23.11 -16.65 -13.46
C PRO A 41 -22.11 -15.57 -13.07
N ALA A 42 -21.07 -15.38 -13.90
CA ALA A 42 -20.07 -14.33 -13.68
C ALA A 42 -20.69 -12.94 -13.76
N ILE A 43 -20.47 -12.13 -12.73
CA ILE A 43 -20.92 -10.74 -12.64
C ILE A 43 -19.80 -9.86 -13.21
N ARG A 44 -20.16 -8.99 -14.16
CA ARG A 44 -19.26 -8.05 -14.84
C ARG A 44 -19.77 -6.63 -14.70
N LEU A 45 -18.83 -5.69 -14.62
CA LEU A 45 -19.10 -4.26 -14.71
C LEU A 45 -19.16 -3.84 -16.18
N THR A 46 -19.97 -2.82 -16.49
CA THR A 46 -19.90 -2.16 -17.79
C THR A 46 -18.59 -1.37 -17.88
N TYR A 47 -18.06 -1.21 -19.10
CA TYR A 47 -16.81 -0.49 -19.34
C TYR A 47 -16.82 0.94 -18.76
N ASP A 48 -17.95 1.65 -18.89
CA ASP A 48 -18.08 3.02 -18.38
C ASP A 48 -18.01 3.06 -16.84
N SER A 49 -18.77 2.19 -16.16
CA SER A 49 -18.76 2.11 -14.70
C SER A 49 -17.43 1.62 -14.15
N ALA A 50 -16.82 0.63 -14.81
CA ALA A 50 -15.49 0.13 -14.45
C ALA A 50 -14.42 1.21 -14.59
N LEU A 51 -14.50 2.06 -15.63
CA LEU A 51 -13.53 3.13 -15.85
C LEU A 51 -13.64 4.18 -14.73
N GLN A 52 -14.86 4.60 -14.41
CA GLN A 52 -15.10 5.54 -13.32
C GLN A 52 -14.59 5.00 -11.98
N LEU A 53 -14.88 3.73 -11.67
CA LEU A 53 -14.41 3.06 -10.46
C LEU A 53 -12.88 2.93 -10.43
N SER A 54 -12.24 2.57 -11.55
CA SER A 54 -10.79 2.44 -11.64
C SER A 54 -10.08 3.77 -11.37
N ILE A 55 -10.59 4.88 -11.92
CA ILE A 55 -10.05 6.23 -11.68
C ILE A 55 -10.21 6.60 -10.20
N LEU A 56 -11.41 6.41 -9.63
CA LEU A 56 -11.67 6.66 -8.21
C LEU A 56 -10.77 5.81 -7.31
N PHE A 57 -10.60 4.54 -7.65
CA PHE A 57 -9.78 3.59 -6.91
C PHE A 57 -8.31 4.00 -6.91
N TYR A 58 -7.77 4.44 -8.05
CA TYR A 58 -6.42 5.00 -8.14
C TYR A 58 -6.23 6.20 -7.19
N PHE A 59 -7.12 7.19 -7.26
CA PHE A 59 -7.02 8.37 -6.39
C PHE A 59 -7.23 8.02 -4.91
N ALA A 60 -8.09 7.04 -4.60
CA ALA A 60 -8.26 6.55 -3.24
C ALA A 60 -6.98 5.89 -2.69
N MET A 61 -6.29 5.08 -3.49
CA MET A 61 -5.01 4.48 -3.10
C MET A 61 -3.94 5.55 -2.87
N VAL A 62 -3.78 6.51 -3.79
CA VAL A 62 -2.83 7.63 -3.63
C VAL A 62 -3.16 8.48 -2.40
N GLY A 63 -4.46 8.78 -2.19
CA GLY A 63 -4.93 9.51 -1.01
C GLY A 63 -4.69 8.76 0.30
N CYS A 64 -4.84 7.43 0.29
CA CYS A 64 -4.54 6.58 1.43
C CYS A 64 -3.04 6.62 1.79
N VAL A 65 -2.15 6.41 0.81
CA VAL A 65 -0.69 6.49 1.03
C VAL A 65 -0.28 7.87 1.55
N THR A 66 -0.86 8.93 0.99
CA THR A 66 -0.59 10.30 1.43
C THR A 66 -1.05 10.54 2.87
N SER A 67 -2.27 10.10 3.21
CA SER A 67 -2.82 10.21 4.56
C SER A 67 -2.02 9.42 5.59
N VAL A 68 -1.62 8.18 5.26
CA VAL A 68 -0.80 7.36 6.14
C VAL A 68 0.58 7.97 6.32
N GLY A 69 1.22 8.48 5.27
CA GLY A 69 2.51 9.16 5.38
C GLY A 69 2.43 10.44 6.23
N TYR A 70 1.31 11.17 6.15
CA TYR A 70 1.03 12.30 7.04
C TYR A 70 0.94 11.86 8.51
N PHE A 71 0.18 10.80 8.80
CA PHE A 71 0.07 10.27 10.17
C PHE A 71 1.42 9.78 10.71
N ILE A 72 2.22 9.11 9.89
CA ILE A 72 3.57 8.67 10.26
C ILE A 72 4.44 9.88 10.64
N HIS A 73 4.43 10.94 9.83
CA HIS A 73 5.17 12.17 10.12
C HIS A 73 4.66 12.87 11.39
N TRP A 74 3.35 12.99 11.55
CA TRP A 74 2.73 13.60 12.73
C TRP A 74 3.11 12.86 14.02
N MET A 75 3.03 11.53 14.01
CA MET A 75 3.44 10.70 15.16
C MET A 75 4.92 10.88 15.47
N ALA A 76 5.80 10.95 14.47
CA ALA A 76 7.22 11.20 14.69
C ALA A 76 7.47 12.47 15.51
N GLY A 77 6.74 13.55 15.20
CA GLY A 77 6.79 14.79 15.95
C GLY A 77 6.31 14.64 17.40
N THR A 78 5.26 13.85 17.64
CA THR A 78 4.78 13.53 18.99
C THR A 78 5.82 12.76 19.82
N TYR A 79 6.61 11.88 19.18
CA TYR A 79 7.68 11.12 19.83
C TYR A 79 9.03 11.85 19.88
N GLY A 80 9.09 13.12 19.47
CA GLY A 80 10.31 13.93 19.50
C GLY A 80 11.35 13.58 18.43
N ALA A 81 10.97 12.83 17.39
CA ALA A 81 11.83 12.49 16.27
C ALA A 81 11.71 13.54 15.15
N GLU A 82 12.84 14.14 14.76
CA GLU A 82 12.89 15.07 13.62
C GLU A 82 12.84 14.33 12.29
N THR A 83 11.65 14.27 11.68
CA THR A 83 11.44 13.64 10.38
C THR A 83 10.72 14.56 9.42
N SER A 84 10.95 14.39 8.12
CA SER A 84 10.23 15.13 7.08
C SER A 84 9.00 14.36 6.63
N PHE A 85 7.98 15.08 6.18
CA PHE A 85 6.78 14.51 5.56
C PHE A 85 7.13 13.50 4.45
N ALA A 86 8.11 13.82 3.62
CA ALA A 86 8.59 12.95 2.56
C ALA A 86 9.07 11.58 3.06
N LYS A 87 9.77 11.51 4.21
CA LYS A 87 10.18 10.23 4.82
C LYS A 87 8.97 9.42 5.26
N GLY A 88 7.95 10.06 5.84
CA GLY A 88 6.69 9.40 6.22
C GLY A 88 6.02 8.74 5.01
N ILE A 89 6.03 9.44 3.88
CA ILE A 89 5.49 8.94 2.62
C ILE A 89 6.31 7.78 2.04
N VAL A 90 7.65 7.83 2.13
CA VAL A 90 8.50 6.69 1.73
C VAL A 90 8.15 5.44 2.53
N ILE A 91 7.97 5.56 3.84
CA ILE A 91 7.62 4.41 4.71
C ILE A 91 6.22 3.89 4.40
N ALA A 92 5.25 4.78 4.21
CA ALA A 92 3.91 4.40 3.78
C ALA A 92 3.93 3.67 2.43
N GLY A 93 4.70 4.18 1.47
CA GLY A 93 4.93 3.56 0.17
C GLY A 93 5.50 2.16 0.28
N LEU A 94 6.56 1.98 1.10
CA LEU A 94 7.21 0.68 1.28
C LEU A 94 6.26 -0.31 1.95
N THR A 95 5.49 0.18 2.92
CA THR A 95 4.46 -0.59 3.62
C THR A 95 3.40 -1.10 2.67
N VAL A 96 2.88 -0.28 1.76
CA VAL A 96 1.81 -0.67 0.83
C VAL A 96 2.30 -1.43 -0.41
N THR A 97 3.61 -1.52 -0.61
CA THR A 97 4.20 -2.17 -1.80
C THR A 97 3.70 -3.60 -2.03
N PRO A 98 3.63 -4.50 -1.01
CA PRO A 98 3.06 -5.83 -1.19
C PRO A 98 1.63 -5.77 -1.72
N MET A 99 0.78 -4.88 -1.19
CA MET A 99 -0.61 -4.74 -1.64
C MET A 99 -0.71 -4.34 -3.12
N PHE A 100 0.15 -3.43 -3.59
CA PHE A 100 0.15 -3.05 -5.01
C PHE A 100 0.66 -4.15 -5.92
N VAL A 101 1.70 -4.88 -5.50
CA VAL A 101 2.25 -6.02 -6.26
C VAL A 101 1.23 -7.16 -6.33
N PHE A 102 0.62 -7.51 -5.20
CA PHE A 102 -0.42 -8.52 -5.16
C PHE A 102 -1.73 -8.08 -5.82
N GLY A 103 -1.90 -6.78 -6.05
CA GLY A 103 -3.00 -6.21 -6.84
C GLY A 103 -3.10 -6.76 -8.27
N VAL A 104 -2.04 -7.36 -8.81
CA VAL A 104 -2.06 -8.09 -10.09
C VAL A 104 -3.07 -9.25 -10.09
N ALA A 105 -3.40 -9.81 -8.93
CA ALA A 105 -4.46 -10.81 -8.80
C ALA A 105 -5.81 -10.33 -9.37
N GLY A 106 -6.03 -9.01 -9.36
CA GLY A 106 -7.22 -8.38 -9.93
C GLY A 106 -7.47 -8.68 -11.41
N PHE A 107 -6.47 -9.13 -12.20
CA PHE A 107 -6.71 -9.57 -13.58
C PHE A 107 -7.61 -10.80 -13.68
N TYR A 108 -7.56 -11.67 -12.69
CA TYR A 108 -8.39 -12.88 -12.59
C TYR A 108 -9.07 -12.90 -11.22
N PRO A 109 -10.18 -12.15 -11.05
CA PRO A 109 -10.81 -11.94 -9.77
C PRO A 109 -11.54 -13.20 -9.29
N LEU A 110 -10.80 -14.10 -8.66
CA LEU A 110 -11.30 -15.31 -8.03
C LEU A 110 -11.42 -15.05 -6.53
N LEU A 111 -12.66 -14.94 -6.04
CA LEU A 111 -12.97 -14.51 -4.67
C LEU A 111 -12.10 -15.17 -3.59
N TRP A 112 -11.93 -16.49 -3.64
CA TRP A 112 -11.12 -17.22 -2.66
C TRP A 112 -9.63 -16.98 -2.79
N VAL A 113 -9.13 -16.84 -4.01
CA VAL A 113 -7.71 -16.58 -4.27
C VAL A 113 -7.38 -15.14 -3.87
N ASP A 114 -8.21 -14.18 -4.25
CA ASP A 114 -8.06 -12.77 -3.89
C ASP A 114 -8.11 -12.57 -2.37
N LEU A 115 -8.98 -13.32 -1.68
CA LEU A 115 -9.05 -13.30 -0.22
C LEU A 115 -7.73 -13.77 0.41
N LEU A 116 -7.21 -14.92 -0.03
CA LEU A 116 -5.95 -15.47 0.49
C LEU A 116 -4.76 -14.55 0.18
N ILE A 117 -4.67 -14.06 -1.05
CA ILE A 117 -3.65 -13.10 -1.48
C ILE A 117 -3.76 -11.81 -0.66
N GLY A 118 -4.98 -11.31 -0.44
CA GLY A 118 -5.24 -10.13 0.37
C GLY A 118 -4.74 -10.30 1.81
N VAL A 119 -4.99 -11.45 2.43
CA VAL A 119 -4.46 -11.76 3.77
C VAL A 119 -2.94 -11.73 3.78
N VAL A 120 -2.28 -12.42 2.83
CA VAL A 120 -0.82 -12.44 2.73
C VAL A 120 -0.25 -11.04 2.51
N ALA A 121 -0.85 -10.27 1.61
CA ALA A 121 -0.44 -8.91 1.28
C ALA A 121 -0.55 -7.99 2.50
N VAL A 122 -1.68 -8.03 3.21
CA VAL A 122 -1.90 -7.22 4.41
C VAL A 122 -0.96 -7.64 5.54
N SER A 123 -0.79 -8.93 5.79
CA SER A 123 0.15 -9.41 6.81
C SER A 123 1.58 -8.94 6.52
N TRP A 124 2.00 -8.99 5.26
CA TRP A 124 3.31 -8.48 4.86
C TRP A 124 3.40 -6.96 5.00
N SER A 125 2.38 -6.22 4.56
CA SER A 125 2.34 -4.76 4.76
C SER A 125 2.46 -4.39 6.24
N VAL A 126 1.72 -5.05 7.13
CA VAL A 126 1.84 -4.82 8.59
C VAL A 126 3.25 -5.14 9.10
N TYR A 127 3.86 -6.24 8.62
CA TYR A 127 5.24 -6.57 8.96
C TYR A 127 6.24 -5.48 8.51
N LEU A 128 6.10 -4.94 7.29
CA LEU A 128 6.94 -3.85 6.79
C LEU A 128 6.71 -2.55 7.56
N LEU A 129 5.47 -2.26 7.95
CA LEU A 129 5.17 -1.10 8.79
C LEU A 129 5.87 -1.21 10.14
N TYR A 130 5.81 -2.39 10.78
CA TYR A 130 6.47 -2.66 12.05
C TYR A 130 7.98 -2.48 11.96
N LEU A 131 8.62 -2.92 10.88
CA LEU A 131 10.05 -2.69 10.63
C LEU A 131 10.37 -1.22 10.30
N GLY A 132 9.47 -0.53 9.61
CA GLY A 132 9.69 0.84 9.14
C GLY A 132 9.64 1.90 10.24
N ILE A 133 8.80 1.72 11.26
CA ILE A 133 8.61 2.70 12.34
C ILE A 133 9.90 2.92 13.17
N PRO A 134 10.60 1.88 13.67
CA PRO A 134 11.85 2.07 14.43
C PRO A 134 12.94 2.77 13.62
N ILE A 135 13.08 2.41 12.34
CA ILE A 135 14.05 3.01 11.40
C ILE A 135 13.79 4.52 11.24
N MET A 136 12.51 4.91 11.19
CA MET A 136 12.10 6.30 11.06
C MET A 136 12.40 7.13 12.31
N MET A 137 12.10 6.56 13.47
CA MET A 137 12.20 7.27 14.75
C MET A 137 13.63 7.32 15.30
N ASN A 138 14.63 6.73 14.63
CA ASN A 138 16.00 6.63 15.12
C ASN A 138 16.06 6.12 16.58
N ILE A 139 15.16 5.21 16.95
CA ILE A 139 15.16 4.62 18.28
C ILE A 139 16.39 3.71 18.35
N PRO A 140 17.38 3.96 19.24
CA PRO A 140 18.51 3.07 19.38
C PRO A 140 17.99 1.69 19.81
N GLU A 141 18.42 0.65 19.09
CA GLU A 141 18.05 -0.77 19.33
C GLU A 141 18.27 -1.20 20.80
N GLU A 142 19.09 -0.48 21.55
CA GLU A 142 19.49 -0.76 22.94
C GLU A 142 18.37 -0.62 23.99
N ARG A 143 17.21 -0.02 23.68
CA ARG A 143 16.10 0.07 24.67
C ARG A 143 15.11 -1.10 24.63
N GLY A 144 15.20 -1.99 23.65
CA GLY A 144 14.41 -3.22 23.61
C GLY A 144 14.99 -4.34 24.48
N PHE A 145 16.31 -4.33 24.70
CA PHE A 145 17.02 -5.33 25.51
C PHE A 145 16.92 -5.10 27.03
N LEU A 146 16.49 -3.90 27.46
CA LEU A 146 16.37 -3.55 28.89
C LEU A 146 15.01 -3.91 29.52
N PHE A 147 14.13 -4.57 28.78
CA PHE A 147 12.88 -5.16 29.30
C PHE A 147 12.77 -6.66 29.03
N SER A 148 13.90 -7.36 28.99
CA SER A 148 13.96 -8.83 29.05
C SER A 148 14.43 -9.32 30.44
N THR A 149 13.87 -8.76 31.51
CA THR A 149 13.96 -9.34 32.86
C THR A 149 12.57 -9.36 33.46
#